data_AF-A0A2L0N4K0-F1
#
_entry.id   AF-A0A2L0N4K0-F1
#
_cell.length_a   1.000
_cell.length_b   1.000
_cell.length_c   1.000
_cell.angle_alpha   90.00
_cell.angle_beta   90.00
_cell.angle_gamma   90.00
#
_symmetry.space_group_name_H-M   'P 1'
#
loop_
_entity.id
_entity.type
_entity.pdbx_description
1 polymer ?
#
loop_
_entity_poly.entity_id
_entity_poly.type
_entity_poly.pdbx_seq_one_letter_code
_entity_poly.pdbx_strand_id
1 'polypeptide(L)'
;MVAPRYIDYMPLDDIQPATRNPKGHDDGGLDLSVEQFDFTEPGLLDERTGRLVAGHGRYETLVRRRDAGKDAPEGVVVTEDGVWTVPVVRGWASRDDAHAEAYLIASNHLTTRGGWDDAGLADMLSSLEAVDADLFAATGFDHGQLDALLADLDSGEAARADVGEEEADSEPDQPTRGDLLALAGVTVGEPEHQVEKGQVWELGEHRLVVAEVFDGWPRWSPLLIDDSLFLPYPTPLAPFADRAMGRRLVMVQPERYLAGHLLDKWARISGQEPLLVEDES
;
A
#
# COMPACT_ATOMS: atom_id res chain seq x y z
N MET A 1 13.18 -8.21 27.48
CA MET A 1 12.65 -6.97 26.89
C MET A 1 13.33 -6.77 25.55
N VAL A 2 12.57 -6.52 24.49
CA VAL A 2 13.16 -6.18 23.18
C VAL A 2 13.74 -4.76 23.30
N ALA A 3 14.97 -4.55 22.86
CA ALA A 3 15.59 -3.23 22.90
C ALA A 3 14.77 -2.22 22.07
N PRO A 4 14.65 -0.95 22.51
CA PRO A 4 13.96 0.07 21.74
C PRO A 4 14.65 0.29 20.38
N ARG A 5 13.91 0.81 19.40
CA ARG A 5 14.49 1.33 18.17
C ARG A 5 15.29 2.60 18.48
N TYR A 6 16.40 2.81 17.78
CA TYR A 6 17.23 4.01 17.88
C TYR A 6 17.84 4.34 16.52
N ILE A 7 18.39 5.54 16.36
CA ILE A 7 19.17 5.94 15.18
C ILE A 7 20.65 5.95 15.57
N ASP A 8 21.49 5.36 14.73
CA ASP A 8 22.94 5.37 14.89
C ASP A 8 23.60 5.88 13.62
N TYR A 9 24.70 6.62 13.76
CA TYR A 9 25.48 7.11 12.63
C TYR A 9 26.63 6.14 12.36
N MET A 10 26.57 5.47 11.21
CA MET A 10 27.52 4.44 10.83
C MET A 10 28.34 4.89 9.62
N PRO A 11 29.62 4.47 9.50
CA PRO A 11 30.38 4.69 8.26
C PRO A 11 29.62 4.12 7.07
N LEU A 12 29.51 4.89 5.98
CA LEU A 12 28.79 4.48 4.78
C LEU A 12 29.32 3.16 4.22
N ASP A 13 30.63 2.95 4.28
CA ASP A 13 31.30 1.72 3.81
C ASP A 13 31.03 0.49 4.69
N ASP A 14 30.57 0.68 5.93
CA ASP A 14 30.19 -0.41 6.83
C ASP A 14 28.74 -0.88 6.59
N ILE A 15 27.96 -0.13 5.81
CA ILE A 15 26.57 -0.46 5.51
C ILE A 15 26.50 -1.56 4.45
N GLN A 16 26.08 -2.74 4.89
CA GLN A 16 25.98 -3.91 4.01
C GLN A 16 24.55 -4.07 3.46
N PRO A 17 24.38 -4.26 2.14
CA PRO A 17 23.08 -4.52 1.56
C PRO A 17 22.54 -5.91 1.95
N ALA A 18 21.26 -6.12 1.70
CA ALA A 18 20.64 -7.44 1.84
C ALA A 18 21.33 -8.44 0.90
N THR A 19 21.39 -9.71 1.30
CA THR A 19 21.97 -10.78 0.47
C THR A 19 21.21 -10.94 -0.85
N ARG A 20 19.90 -10.71 -0.83
CA ARG A 20 19.01 -10.73 -1.98
C ARG A 20 18.12 -9.50 -1.93
N ASN A 21 18.11 -8.71 -2.99
CA ASN A 21 17.22 -7.57 -3.16
C ASN A 21 16.63 -7.60 -4.57
N PRO A 22 15.34 -7.97 -4.74
CA PRO A 22 14.71 -7.98 -6.05
C PRO A 22 14.27 -6.59 -6.53
N LYS A 23 14.31 -5.56 -5.68
CA LYS A 23 13.87 -4.22 -6.04
C LYS A 23 14.96 -3.47 -6.81
N GLY A 24 14.62 -3.01 -8.01
CA GLY A 24 15.41 -2.02 -8.73
C GLY A 24 15.18 -0.60 -8.18
N HIS A 25 16.09 0.31 -8.50
CA HIS A 25 16.04 1.69 -8.06
C HIS A 25 15.99 2.64 -9.27
N ASP A 26 15.21 3.71 -9.18
CA ASP A 26 15.32 4.85 -10.09
C ASP A 26 16.51 5.70 -9.64
N ASP A 27 17.66 5.33 -10.16
CA ASP A 27 18.95 5.94 -9.88
C ASP A 27 18.95 7.45 -10.14
N GLY A 28 18.26 7.90 -11.19
CA GLY A 28 18.20 9.31 -11.59
C GLY A 28 17.26 10.11 -10.69
N GLY A 29 16.06 9.58 -10.43
CA GLY A 29 15.10 10.19 -9.51
C GLY A 29 15.65 10.29 -8.09
N LEU A 30 16.37 9.28 -7.60
CA LEU A 30 17.00 9.32 -6.28
C LEU A 30 18.13 10.36 -6.20
N ASP A 31 18.92 10.53 -7.27
CA ASP A 31 19.96 11.57 -7.31
C ASP A 31 19.35 12.98 -7.27
N LEU A 32 18.28 13.21 -8.04
CA LEU A 32 17.52 14.47 -8.02
C LEU A 32 16.88 14.73 -6.66
N SER A 33 16.29 13.70 -6.04
CA SER A 33 15.72 13.79 -4.70
C SER A 33 16.78 14.19 -3.67
N VAL A 34 17.98 13.63 -3.70
CA VAL A 34 19.06 14.02 -2.78
C VAL A 34 19.58 15.42 -3.08
N GLU A 35 19.56 15.87 -4.34
CA GLU A 35 19.95 17.24 -4.70
C GLU A 35 18.97 18.29 -4.19
N GLN A 36 17.67 17.98 -4.18
CA GLN A 36 16.64 18.91 -3.72
C GLN A 36 16.35 18.82 -2.22
N PHE A 37 16.49 17.63 -1.62
CA PHE A 37 16.01 17.36 -0.28
C PHE A 37 17.09 16.88 0.70
N ASP A 38 18.33 16.71 0.25
CA ASP A 38 19.40 16.08 1.03
C ASP A 38 19.05 14.63 1.46
N PHE A 39 19.75 14.09 2.46
CA PHE A 39 19.50 12.75 2.98
C PHE A 39 18.42 12.77 4.08
N THR A 40 17.16 12.65 3.67
CA THR A 40 16.00 12.85 4.55
C THR A 40 15.59 11.63 5.37
N GLU A 41 15.66 10.44 4.79
CA GLU A 41 15.12 9.22 5.41
C GLU A 41 16.24 8.18 5.64
N PRO A 42 16.46 7.74 6.90
CA PRO A 42 17.39 6.65 7.20
C PRO A 42 16.81 5.28 6.82
N GLY A 43 17.66 4.33 6.44
CA GLY A 43 17.23 2.94 6.22
C GLY A 43 17.15 2.13 7.52
N LEU A 44 16.63 0.91 7.41
CA LEU A 44 16.55 -0.03 8.54
C LEU A 44 17.58 -1.14 8.41
N LEU A 45 18.36 -1.36 9.47
CA LEU A 45 19.27 -2.49 9.60
C LEU A 45 18.69 -3.57 10.50
N ASP A 46 18.93 -4.82 10.10
CA ASP A 46 18.63 -6.01 10.88
C ASP A 46 19.83 -6.42 11.75
N GLU A 47 19.68 -6.30 13.07
CA GLU A 47 20.69 -6.65 14.07
C GLU A 47 21.14 -8.11 13.97
N ARG A 48 20.27 -9.03 13.52
CA ARG A 48 20.63 -10.46 13.40
C ARG A 48 21.59 -10.69 12.24
N THR A 49 21.35 -10.03 11.11
CA THR A 49 22.13 -10.25 9.87
C THR A 49 23.24 -9.22 9.68
N GLY A 50 23.18 -8.09 10.38
CA GLY A 50 24.07 -6.95 10.19
C GLY A 50 23.86 -6.21 8.87
N ARG A 51 22.72 -6.41 8.21
CA ARG A 51 22.45 -5.94 6.84
C ARG A 51 21.22 -5.05 6.78
N LEU A 52 21.20 -4.16 5.79
CA LEU A 52 20.00 -3.40 5.47
C LEU A 52 18.87 -4.31 5.01
N VAL A 53 17.68 -4.02 5.52
CA VAL A 53 16.42 -4.63 5.09
C VAL A 53 15.46 -3.61 4.46
N ALA A 54 15.75 -2.31 4.56
CA ALA A 54 15.03 -1.25 3.86
C ALA A 54 15.95 -0.05 3.58
N GLY A 55 15.65 0.67 2.49
CA GLY A 55 16.34 1.90 2.11
C GLY A 55 17.60 1.75 1.26
N HIS A 56 17.84 0.58 0.63
CA HIS A 56 19.06 0.28 -0.14
C HIS A 56 19.44 1.36 -1.15
N GLY A 57 18.50 1.78 -2.02
CA GLY A 57 18.76 2.78 -3.05
C GLY A 57 19.27 4.11 -2.52
N ARG A 58 18.86 4.53 -1.30
CA ARG A 58 19.33 5.78 -0.69
C ARG A 58 20.82 5.73 -0.34
N TYR A 59 21.29 4.61 0.21
CA TYR A 59 22.72 4.45 0.51
C TYR A 59 23.55 4.22 -0.75
N GLU A 60 23.02 3.48 -1.73
CA GLU A 60 23.65 3.34 -3.04
C GLU A 60 23.83 4.70 -3.73
N THR A 61 22.83 5.58 -3.65
CA THR A 61 22.95 6.98 -4.10
C THR A 61 24.05 7.73 -3.35
N LEU A 62 24.14 7.63 -2.03
CA LEU A 62 25.23 8.27 -1.29
C LEU A 62 26.62 7.77 -1.71
N VAL A 63 26.76 6.46 -1.93
CA VAL A 63 28.02 5.86 -2.44
C VAL A 63 28.36 6.44 -3.81
N ARG A 64 27.40 6.44 -4.74
CA ARG A 64 27.59 6.98 -6.10
C ARG A 64 27.98 8.46 -6.07
N ARG A 65 27.31 9.27 -5.24
CA ARG A 65 27.59 10.71 -5.10
C ARG A 65 28.99 10.96 -4.54
N ARG A 66 29.38 10.26 -3.48
CA ARG A 66 30.72 10.34 -2.90
C ARG A 66 31.78 9.94 -3.91
N ASP A 67 31.59 8.82 -4.60
CA ASP A 67 32.54 8.30 -5.59
C ASP A 67 32.67 9.22 -6.81
N ALA A 68 31.61 9.98 -7.13
CA ALA A 68 31.63 11.06 -8.12
C ALA A 68 32.26 12.37 -7.61
N GLY A 69 32.72 12.42 -6.36
CA GLY A 69 33.34 13.61 -5.75
C GLY A 69 32.37 14.74 -5.43
N LYS A 70 31.08 14.45 -5.29
CA LYS A 70 30.08 15.42 -4.83
C LYS A 70 30.22 15.64 -3.32
N ASP A 71 29.78 16.82 -2.86
CA ASP A 71 29.71 17.13 -1.43
C ASP A 71 28.68 16.24 -0.71
N ALA A 72 28.92 16.02 0.59
CA ALA A 72 27.99 15.28 1.44
C ALA A 72 26.69 16.09 1.61
N PRO A 73 25.52 15.49 1.33
CA PRO A 73 24.25 16.16 1.57
C PRO A 73 24.01 16.32 3.08
N GLU A 74 23.12 17.24 3.46
CA GLU A 74 22.67 17.34 4.85
C GLU A 74 22.13 15.98 5.34
N GLY A 75 22.28 15.75 6.65
CA GLY A 75 22.00 14.45 7.26
C GLY A 75 23.16 13.45 7.18
N VAL A 76 24.16 13.65 6.30
CA VAL A 76 25.42 12.90 6.29
C VAL A 76 26.48 13.67 7.07
N VAL A 77 27.13 13.01 8.03
CA VAL A 77 28.20 13.61 8.84
C VAL A 77 29.55 13.17 8.29
N VAL A 78 30.36 14.13 7.84
CA VAL A 78 31.73 13.88 7.39
C VAL A 78 32.68 14.06 8.57
N THR A 79 33.40 13.00 8.91
CA THR A 79 34.42 13.02 9.97
C THR A 79 35.67 13.81 9.53
N GLU A 80 36.55 14.13 10.48
CA GLU A 80 37.82 14.85 10.20
C GLU A 80 38.70 14.13 9.16
N ASP A 81 38.66 12.80 9.13
CA ASP A 81 39.41 11.96 8.18
C ASP A 81 38.69 11.79 6.83
N GLY A 82 37.58 12.52 6.60
CA GLY A 82 36.82 12.50 5.35
C GLY A 82 35.83 11.33 5.21
N VAL A 83 35.65 10.51 6.24
CA VAL A 83 34.69 9.38 6.21
C VAL A 83 33.27 9.91 6.34
N TRP A 84 32.41 9.50 5.41
CA TRP A 84 30.98 9.79 5.46
C TRP A 84 30.31 8.82 6.42
N THR A 85 29.61 9.37 7.41
CA THR A 85 28.78 8.61 8.35
C THR A 85 27.32 9.00 8.17
N VAL A 86 26.45 8.00 8.18
CA VAL A 86 25.05 8.11 7.73
C VAL A 86 24.11 7.56 8.80
N PRO A 87 22.93 8.18 9.01
CA PRO A 87 22.00 7.71 10.02
C PRO A 87 21.31 6.43 9.55
N VAL A 88 21.24 5.45 10.43
CA VAL A 88 20.57 4.16 10.22
C VAL A 88 19.66 3.86 11.40
N VAL A 89 18.44 3.40 11.13
CA VAL A 89 17.54 2.89 12.17
C VAL A 89 18.03 1.51 12.60
N ARG A 90 18.19 1.33 13.91
CA ARG A 90 18.77 0.17 14.57
C ARG A 90 17.82 -0.44 15.63
N GLY A 91 18.19 -1.60 16.12
CA GLY A 91 17.54 -2.35 17.20
C GLY A 91 16.56 -3.42 16.73
N TRP A 92 16.22 -3.51 15.43
CA TRP A 92 15.32 -4.54 14.90
C TRP A 92 16.10 -5.80 14.56
N ALA A 93 15.59 -6.98 14.94
CA ALA A 93 16.18 -8.26 14.60
C ALA A 93 15.13 -9.15 13.93
N SER A 94 15.44 -9.67 12.75
CA SER A 94 14.65 -10.72 12.12
C SER A 94 14.75 -12.01 12.95
N ARG A 95 13.78 -12.93 12.75
CA ARG A 95 13.75 -14.21 13.47
C ARG A 95 14.58 -15.26 12.75
N ASP A 96 14.58 -15.18 11.42
CA ASP A 96 15.27 -16.02 10.46
C ASP A 96 15.40 -15.23 9.13
N ASP A 97 16.04 -15.83 8.14
CA ASP A 97 16.30 -15.18 6.85
C ASP A 97 15.01 -14.93 6.07
N ALA A 98 14.04 -15.85 6.15
CA ALA A 98 12.73 -15.68 5.53
C ALA A 98 11.99 -14.46 6.08
N HIS A 99 12.08 -14.20 7.40
CA HIS A 99 11.49 -13.01 8.02
C HIS A 99 12.18 -11.72 7.55
N ALA A 100 13.50 -11.73 7.36
CA ALA A 100 14.23 -10.58 6.83
C ALA A 100 13.83 -10.30 5.37
N GLU A 101 13.81 -11.33 4.52
CA GLU A 101 13.40 -11.20 3.11
C GLU A 101 11.94 -10.76 2.99
N ALA A 102 11.04 -11.33 3.79
CA ALA A 102 9.63 -10.94 3.81
C ALA A 102 9.44 -9.47 4.20
N TYR A 103 10.18 -8.98 5.21
CA TYR A 103 10.14 -7.57 5.59
C TYR A 103 10.68 -6.67 4.49
N LEU A 104 11.79 -7.05 3.85
CA LEU A 104 12.35 -6.31 2.72
C LEU A 104 11.31 -6.15 1.61
N ILE A 105 10.64 -7.23 1.22
CA ILE A 105 9.58 -7.19 0.19
C ILE A 105 8.42 -6.33 0.67
N ALA A 106 7.92 -6.55 1.90
CA ALA A 106 6.77 -5.83 2.43
C ALA A 106 7.00 -4.32 2.54
N SER A 107 8.16 -3.88 3.03
CA SER A 107 8.50 -2.47 3.20
C SER A 107 8.47 -1.68 1.89
N ASN A 108 8.73 -2.37 0.78
CA ASN A 108 8.71 -1.77 -0.55
C ASN A 108 7.33 -1.91 -1.22
N HIS A 109 6.79 -3.13 -1.26
CA HIS A 109 5.57 -3.44 -1.98
C HIS A 109 4.34 -2.81 -1.33
N LEU A 110 4.25 -2.77 0.01
CA LEU A 110 3.09 -2.17 0.68
C LEU A 110 3.03 -0.65 0.50
N THR A 111 4.20 0.00 0.39
CA THR A 111 4.29 1.43 0.09
C THR A 111 3.79 1.74 -1.32
N THR A 112 4.17 0.94 -2.32
CA THR A 112 3.70 1.13 -3.71
C THR A 112 2.26 0.70 -3.92
N ARG A 113 1.77 -0.31 -3.18
CA ARG A 113 0.40 -0.84 -3.30
C ARG A 113 -0.65 0.09 -2.69
N GLY A 114 -0.25 1.03 -1.83
CA GLY A 114 -1.18 1.98 -1.21
C GLY A 114 -1.91 2.87 -2.22
N GLY A 115 -1.33 3.05 -3.42
CA GLY A 115 -1.85 3.98 -4.42
C GLY A 115 -1.81 5.43 -3.94
N TRP A 116 -2.40 6.31 -4.73
CA TRP A 116 -2.57 7.72 -4.41
C TRP A 116 -4.06 8.10 -4.42
N ASP A 117 -4.38 9.20 -3.75
CA ASP A 117 -5.61 9.94 -4.04
C ASP A 117 -5.31 10.79 -5.28
N ASP A 118 -5.73 10.34 -6.45
CA ASP A 118 -5.32 10.92 -7.73
C ASP A 118 -5.70 12.41 -7.84
N ALA A 119 -6.85 12.81 -7.29
CA ALA A 119 -7.26 14.21 -7.27
C ALA A 119 -6.35 15.06 -6.39
N GLY A 120 -6.04 14.57 -5.18
CA GLY A 120 -5.13 15.25 -4.27
C GLY A 120 -3.69 15.28 -4.77
N LEU A 121 -3.24 14.21 -5.42
CA LEU A 121 -1.92 14.10 -6.01
C LEU A 121 -1.77 15.08 -7.18
N ALA A 122 -2.74 15.12 -8.10
CA ALA A 122 -2.71 16.03 -9.25
C ALA A 122 -2.67 17.49 -8.81
N ASP A 123 -3.51 17.90 -7.84
CA ASP A 123 -3.51 19.25 -7.28
C ASP A 123 -2.14 19.65 -6.69
N MET A 124 -1.53 18.74 -5.93
CA MET A 124 -0.21 18.96 -5.34
C MET A 124 0.89 19.06 -6.40
N LEU A 125 0.89 18.16 -7.39
CA LEU A 125 1.88 18.14 -8.47
C LEU A 125 1.78 19.39 -9.35
N SER A 126 0.58 19.81 -9.77
CA SER A 126 0.38 21.05 -10.53
C SER A 126 0.81 22.29 -9.73
N SER A 127 0.55 22.30 -8.42
CA SER A 127 1.01 23.39 -7.55
C SER A 127 2.53 23.45 -7.45
N LEU A 128 3.19 22.29 -7.34
CA LEU A 128 4.65 22.20 -7.30
C LEU A 128 5.27 22.64 -8.62
N GLU A 129 4.77 22.15 -9.76
CA GLU A 129 5.23 22.52 -11.10
C GLU A 129 5.17 24.04 -11.33
N ALA A 130 4.07 24.68 -10.90
CA ALA A 130 3.90 26.13 -11.04
C ALA A 130 4.83 26.95 -10.15
N VAL A 131 5.27 26.40 -9.02
CA VAL A 131 6.15 27.09 -8.05
C VAL A 131 7.61 26.87 -8.40
N ASP A 132 8.02 25.63 -8.68
CA ASP A 132 9.40 25.25 -8.93
C ASP A 132 9.47 23.92 -9.71
N ALA A 133 9.95 24.01 -10.96
CA ALA A 133 10.07 22.86 -11.85
C ALA A 133 11.11 21.82 -11.37
N ASP A 134 12.15 22.25 -10.64
CA ASP A 134 13.17 21.33 -10.11
C ASP A 134 12.61 20.54 -8.91
N LEU A 135 11.76 21.17 -8.08
CA LEU A 135 11.04 20.48 -7.01
C LEU A 135 10.02 19.49 -7.57
N PHE A 136 9.30 19.86 -8.62
CA PHE A 136 8.42 18.94 -9.34
C PHE A 136 9.20 17.74 -9.87
N ALA A 137 10.31 17.95 -10.59
CA ALA A 137 11.12 16.86 -11.13
C ALA A 137 11.66 15.93 -10.02
N ALA A 138 11.99 16.46 -8.86
CA ALA A 138 12.48 15.67 -7.72
C ALA A 138 11.40 14.82 -7.03
N THR A 139 10.12 15.01 -7.35
CA THR A 139 9.05 14.09 -6.92
C THR A 139 9.12 12.72 -7.60
N GLY A 140 9.83 12.62 -8.73
CA GLY A 140 9.87 11.44 -9.58
C GLY A 140 8.70 11.31 -10.55
N PHE A 141 7.78 12.28 -10.59
CA PHE A 141 6.76 12.40 -11.63
C PHE A 141 7.25 13.23 -12.80
N ASP A 142 6.90 12.81 -14.01
CA ASP A 142 7.08 13.61 -15.22
C ASP A 142 5.78 14.32 -15.64
N HIS A 143 5.90 15.25 -16.59
CA HIS A 143 4.78 16.06 -17.07
C HIS A 143 3.71 15.20 -17.77
N GLY A 144 4.13 14.10 -18.44
CA GLY A 144 3.18 13.19 -19.09
C GLY A 144 2.35 12.41 -18.07
N GLN A 145 2.93 12.04 -16.93
CA GLN A 145 2.20 11.41 -15.83
C GLN A 145 1.24 12.39 -15.15
N LEU A 146 1.63 13.66 -14.98
CA LEU A 146 0.72 14.70 -14.48
C LEU A 146 -0.43 14.96 -15.45
N ASP A 147 -0.13 15.10 -16.74
CA ASP A 147 -1.13 15.28 -17.79
C ASP A 147 -2.13 14.10 -17.83
N ALA A 148 -1.64 12.87 -17.67
CA ALA A 148 -2.48 11.68 -17.58
C ALA A 148 -3.39 11.70 -16.35
N LEU A 149 -2.86 12.02 -15.17
CA LEU A 149 -3.65 12.17 -13.94
C LEU A 149 -4.76 13.21 -14.09
N LEU A 150 -4.46 14.35 -14.69
CA LEU A 150 -5.44 15.42 -14.94
C LEU A 150 -6.50 14.99 -15.98
N ALA A 151 -6.08 14.30 -17.05
CA ALA A 151 -6.99 13.80 -18.07
C ALA A 151 -7.98 12.77 -17.50
N ASP A 152 -7.52 11.85 -16.66
CA ASP A 152 -8.37 10.83 -16.02
C ASP A 152 -9.41 11.47 -15.08
N LEU A 153 -9.05 12.58 -14.40
CA LEU A 153 -9.96 13.35 -13.57
C LEU A 153 -11.02 14.08 -14.41
N ASP A 154 -10.62 14.69 -15.53
CA ASP A 154 -11.50 15.45 -16.43
C ASP A 154 -12.46 14.55 -17.24
N SER A 155 -12.05 13.34 -17.61
CA SER A 155 -12.90 12.36 -18.30
C SER A 155 -13.90 11.66 -17.35
N GLY A 156 -13.77 11.88 -16.04
CA GLY A 156 -14.50 11.11 -15.02
C GLY A 156 -14.06 9.65 -14.93
N GLU A 157 -12.89 9.31 -15.50
CA GLU A 157 -12.29 7.98 -15.48
C GLU A 157 -11.38 7.73 -14.27
N ALA A 158 -11.17 8.73 -13.39
CA ALA A 158 -10.49 8.58 -12.09
C ALA A 158 -11.16 7.60 -11.10
N ALA A 159 -12.15 6.83 -11.54
CA ALA A 159 -12.66 5.64 -10.86
C ALA A 159 -12.20 4.31 -11.51
N ARG A 160 -11.30 4.33 -12.50
CA ARG A 160 -10.84 3.16 -13.28
C ARG A 160 -9.36 3.25 -13.69
N ALA A 161 -8.46 3.40 -12.73
CA ALA A 161 -7.04 3.12 -12.94
C ALA A 161 -6.54 2.06 -11.93
N ASP A 162 -7.17 0.89 -11.94
CA ASP A 162 -6.49 -0.38 -11.65
C ASP A 162 -6.97 -1.42 -12.67
N VAL A 163 -6.60 -1.21 -13.93
CA VAL A 163 -6.64 -2.24 -14.97
C VAL A 163 -5.37 -2.10 -15.80
N GLY A 164 -4.31 -2.77 -15.37
CA GLY A 164 -3.26 -3.18 -16.29
C GLY A 164 -3.75 -4.38 -17.09
N GLU A 165 -4.45 -4.16 -18.20
CA GLU A 165 -4.63 -5.15 -19.26
C GLU A 165 -4.53 -4.45 -20.62
N GLU A 166 -3.37 -4.59 -21.28
CA GLU A 166 -3.32 -4.61 -22.74
C GLU A 166 -3.03 -6.04 -23.19
N GLU A 167 -3.96 -6.60 -23.96
CA GLU A 167 -3.96 -7.97 -24.48
C GLU A 167 -2.90 -8.17 -25.59
N ALA A 168 -2.20 -9.30 -25.56
CA ALA A 168 -1.65 -9.96 -26.76
C ALA A 168 -1.49 -11.48 -26.55
N ASP A 169 -2.44 -12.22 -27.14
CA ASP A 169 -2.45 -13.61 -27.66
C ASP A 169 -1.67 -14.78 -27.00
N SER A 170 -2.46 -15.84 -26.75
CA SER A 170 -2.17 -17.30 -26.70
C SER A 170 -1.57 -17.97 -25.42
N GLU A 171 -2.33 -18.98 -24.93
CA GLU A 171 -2.18 -19.92 -23.78
C GLU A 171 -0.77 -20.46 -23.41
N PRO A 172 -0.49 -20.98 -22.17
CA PRO A 172 -1.41 -21.73 -21.30
C PRO A 172 -1.41 -21.39 -19.78
N ASP A 173 -2.53 -21.76 -19.14
CA ASP A 173 -2.82 -21.90 -17.68
C ASP A 173 -2.01 -20.98 -16.75
N GLN A 174 -2.41 -19.71 -16.66
CA GLN A 174 -1.82 -18.77 -15.70
C GLN A 174 -2.46 -18.93 -14.31
N PRO A 175 -1.65 -18.91 -13.23
CA PRO A 175 -2.14 -18.93 -11.87
C PRO A 175 -3.07 -17.73 -11.64
N THR A 176 -4.25 -18.00 -11.09
CA THR A 176 -5.26 -17.00 -10.77
C THR A 176 -4.73 -15.97 -9.76
N ARG A 177 -5.41 -14.82 -9.61
CA ARG A 177 -5.07 -13.80 -8.59
C ARG A 177 -4.99 -14.39 -7.17
N GLY A 178 -5.72 -15.49 -6.91
CA GLY A 178 -5.66 -16.29 -5.69
C GLY A 178 -4.40 -17.16 -5.54
N ASP A 179 -3.84 -17.66 -6.64
CA ASP A 179 -2.60 -18.45 -6.67
C ASP A 179 -1.37 -17.57 -6.36
N LEU A 180 -1.41 -16.29 -6.77
CA LEU A 180 -0.39 -15.30 -6.42
C LEU A 180 -0.45 -14.89 -4.93
N LEU A 181 -1.63 -14.95 -4.31
CA LEU A 181 -1.81 -14.73 -2.87
C LEU A 181 -1.35 -15.93 -2.03
N ALA A 182 -1.45 -17.15 -2.55
CA ALA A 182 -0.93 -18.36 -1.92
C ALA A 182 0.61 -18.36 -1.78
N LEU A 183 1.32 -17.69 -2.68
CA LEU A 183 2.78 -17.50 -2.64
C LEU A 183 3.26 -16.51 -1.56
N ALA A 184 2.37 -15.66 -1.03
CA ALA A 184 2.72 -14.58 -0.10
C ALA A 184 2.54 -14.92 1.40
N GLY A 185 2.16 -16.16 1.75
CA GLY A 185 2.21 -16.65 3.13
C GLY A 185 1.33 -15.91 4.16
N VAL A 186 0.46 -15.00 3.73
CA VAL A 186 -0.69 -14.52 4.50
C VAL A 186 -1.92 -15.10 3.82
N THR A 187 -2.28 -16.33 4.19
CA THR A 187 -3.48 -17.00 3.69
C THR A 187 -4.73 -16.31 4.21
N VAL A 188 -5.12 -15.22 3.55
CA VAL A 188 -6.54 -14.96 3.35
C VAL A 188 -6.87 -15.74 2.08
N GLY A 189 -7.27 -17.01 2.26
CA GLY A 189 -7.65 -17.87 1.14
C GLY A 189 -8.80 -17.25 0.34
N GLU A 190 -9.21 -17.90 -0.75
CA GLU A 190 -10.49 -17.57 -1.37
C GLU A 190 -11.60 -17.59 -0.31
N PRO A 191 -12.52 -16.61 -0.31
CA PRO A 191 -13.58 -16.61 0.68
C PRO A 191 -14.44 -17.87 0.52
N GLU A 192 -14.82 -18.46 1.65
CA GLU A 192 -15.72 -19.62 1.68
C GLU A 192 -17.09 -19.21 1.11
N HIS A 193 -17.52 -17.98 1.41
CA HIS A 193 -18.71 -17.38 0.84
C HIS A 193 -18.43 -16.71 -0.51
N GLN A 194 -18.88 -17.35 -1.58
CA GLN A 194 -18.88 -16.79 -2.92
C GLN A 194 -20.12 -15.93 -3.14
N VAL A 195 -19.94 -14.68 -3.59
CA VAL A 195 -21.02 -13.71 -3.75
C VAL A 195 -21.13 -13.17 -5.16
N GLU A 196 -22.32 -12.73 -5.53
CA GLU A 196 -22.63 -12.12 -6.83
C GLU A 196 -23.10 -10.67 -6.68
N LYS A 197 -22.83 -9.85 -7.70
CA LYS A 197 -23.35 -8.48 -7.75
C LYS A 197 -24.88 -8.49 -7.71
N GLY A 198 -25.44 -7.63 -6.88
CA GLY A 198 -26.87 -7.49 -6.63
C GLY A 198 -27.36 -8.22 -5.39
N GLN A 199 -26.59 -9.16 -4.83
CA GLN A 199 -27.00 -9.92 -3.65
C GLN A 199 -27.09 -9.06 -2.39
N VAL A 200 -28.04 -9.39 -1.53
CA VAL A 200 -28.19 -8.82 -0.19
C VAL A 200 -28.05 -9.94 0.83
N TRP A 201 -27.22 -9.75 1.84
CA TRP A 201 -26.94 -10.72 2.88
C TRP A 201 -27.32 -10.17 4.26
N GLU A 202 -27.87 -11.03 5.12
CA GLU A 202 -28.18 -10.74 6.51
C GLU A 202 -27.07 -11.22 7.43
N LEU A 203 -26.57 -10.31 8.27
CA LEU A 203 -25.56 -10.55 9.27
C LEU A 203 -26.15 -10.16 10.63
N GLY A 204 -27.02 -11.02 11.15
CA GLY A 204 -27.92 -10.66 12.25
C GLY A 204 -28.83 -9.50 11.85
N GLU A 205 -28.80 -8.41 12.61
CA GLU A 205 -29.58 -7.20 12.27
C GLU A 205 -28.97 -6.43 11.09
N HIS A 206 -27.69 -6.61 10.80
CA HIS A 206 -26.99 -5.88 9.75
C HIS A 206 -27.36 -6.40 8.35
N ARG A 207 -27.13 -5.55 7.34
CA ARG A 207 -27.24 -5.93 5.93
C ARG A 207 -25.94 -5.64 5.21
N LEU A 208 -25.49 -6.60 4.41
CA LEU A 208 -24.43 -6.42 3.42
C LEU A 208 -25.04 -6.47 2.03
N VAL A 209 -24.88 -5.42 1.25
CA VAL A 209 -25.33 -5.35 -0.15
C VAL A 209 -24.10 -5.40 -1.05
N VAL A 210 -24.07 -6.38 -1.94
CA VAL A 210 -23.00 -6.54 -2.93
C VAL A 210 -23.36 -5.72 -4.16
N ALA A 211 -23.19 -4.40 -4.08
CA ALA A 211 -23.57 -3.48 -5.16
C ALA A 211 -22.64 -2.26 -5.20
N GLU A 212 -22.68 -1.54 -6.32
CA GLU A 212 -22.02 -0.24 -6.44
C GLU A 212 -22.63 0.76 -5.45
N VAL A 213 -21.76 1.54 -4.82
CA VAL A 213 -22.21 2.56 -3.85
C VAL A 213 -22.98 3.66 -4.56
N PHE A 214 -22.44 4.22 -5.65
CA PHE A 214 -23.03 5.39 -6.31
C PHE A 214 -24.31 5.07 -7.09
N ASP A 215 -24.29 4.02 -7.92
CA ASP A 215 -25.42 3.70 -8.82
C ASP A 215 -26.30 2.55 -8.33
N GLY A 216 -25.83 1.77 -7.36
CA GLY A 216 -26.57 0.67 -6.76
C GLY A 216 -27.59 1.11 -5.70
N TRP A 217 -27.76 2.43 -5.50
CA TRP A 217 -28.63 3.00 -4.48
C TRP A 217 -30.09 2.52 -4.50
N PRO A 218 -30.71 2.17 -5.65
CA PRO A 218 -32.06 1.60 -5.62
C PRO A 218 -32.14 0.27 -4.86
N ARG A 219 -31.03 -0.47 -4.75
CA ARG A 219 -30.96 -1.73 -3.99
C ARG A 219 -30.70 -1.53 -2.50
N TRP A 220 -29.80 -0.62 -2.14
CA TRP A 220 -29.39 -0.47 -0.73
C TRP A 220 -30.15 0.64 0.02
N SER A 221 -30.64 1.68 -0.67
CA SER A 221 -31.35 2.79 0.00
C SER A 221 -32.66 2.37 0.67
N PRO A 222 -33.47 1.42 0.14
CA PRO A 222 -34.68 0.97 0.84
C PRO A 222 -34.38 0.23 2.16
N LEU A 223 -33.15 -0.27 2.33
CA LEU A 223 -32.73 -0.97 3.54
C LEU A 223 -32.34 0.01 4.66
N LEU A 224 -32.14 1.30 4.35
CA LEU A 224 -31.88 2.36 5.31
C LEU A 224 -33.17 2.76 6.04
N ILE A 225 -33.57 1.96 7.02
CA ILE A 225 -34.64 2.29 7.97
C ILE A 225 -34.14 3.20 9.10
N ASP A 226 -35.07 3.74 9.89
CA ASP A 226 -34.76 4.60 11.06
C ASP A 226 -33.65 3.98 11.94
N ASP A 227 -32.73 4.83 12.39
CA ASP A 227 -31.53 4.50 13.16
C ASP A 227 -30.47 3.62 12.48
N SER A 228 -30.65 3.25 11.20
CA SER A 228 -29.58 2.60 10.42
C SER A 228 -28.33 3.47 10.29
N LEU A 229 -27.17 2.82 10.25
CA LEU A 229 -25.89 3.41 9.91
C LEU A 229 -25.50 2.93 8.51
N PHE A 230 -25.35 3.87 7.58
CA PHE A 230 -24.83 3.60 6.25
C PHE A 230 -23.31 3.47 6.30
N LEU A 231 -22.76 2.40 5.73
CA LEU A 231 -21.33 2.18 5.64
C LEU A 231 -20.92 1.71 4.23
N PRO A 232 -20.47 2.63 3.36
CA PRO A 232 -19.91 2.26 2.08
C PRO A 232 -18.50 1.69 2.26
N TYR A 233 -18.12 0.73 1.41
CA TYR A 233 -16.79 0.11 1.41
C TYR A 233 -16.35 -0.43 2.79
N PRO A 234 -17.16 -1.27 3.44
CA PRO A 234 -16.87 -1.80 4.77
C PRO A 234 -15.61 -2.66 4.76
N THR A 235 -14.79 -2.55 5.81
CA THR A 235 -13.75 -3.55 6.08
C THR A 235 -14.40 -4.85 6.60
N PRO A 236 -13.75 -6.03 6.47
CA PRO A 236 -14.29 -7.28 6.97
C PRO A 236 -14.59 -7.34 8.49
N LEU A 237 -14.12 -6.38 9.27
CA LEU A 237 -14.37 -6.27 10.72
C LEU A 237 -15.43 -5.21 11.06
N ALA A 238 -15.99 -4.51 10.08
CA ALA A 238 -16.97 -3.45 10.28
C ALA A 238 -18.19 -3.85 11.14
N PRO A 239 -18.77 -5.07 11.01
CA PRO A 239 -19.86 -5.51 11.88
C PRO A 239 -19.53 -5.53 13.38
N PHE A 240 -18.24 -5.55 13.73
CA PHE A 240 -17.75 -5.69 15.11
C PHE A 240 -17.16 -4.41 15.69
N ALA A 241 -17.20 -3.29 14.95
CA ALA A 241 -16.69 -2.01 15.44
C ALA A 241 -17.57 -1.47 16.58
N ASP A 242 -16.99 -0.78 17.56
CA ASP A 242 -17.74 -0.19 18.69
C ASP A 242 -18.90 0.72 18.25
N ARG A 243 -18.75 1.38 17.09
CA ARG A 243 -19.81 2.21 16.48
C ARG A 243 -21.01 1.42 15.94
N ALA A 244 -20.88 0.10 15.77
CA ALA A 244 -21.95 -0.81 15.37
C ALA A 244 -22.81 -1.27 16.57
N MET A 245 -22.34 -1.07 17.81
CA MET A 245 -23.06 -1.52 19.00
C MET A 245 -24.40 -0.78 19.15
N GLY A 246 -25.50 -1.50 18.97
CA GLY A 246 -26.86 -1.02 19.20
C GLY A 246 -27.51 -0.32 18.01
N ARG A 247 -26.90 -0.33 16.81
CA ARG A 247 -27.49 0.22 15.59
C ARG A 247 -27.27 -0.71 14.40
N ARG A 248 -28.29 -0.84 13.54
CA ARG A 248 -28.22 -1.64 12.33
C ARG A 248 -27.26 -1.01 11.31
N LEU A 249 -26.26 -1.74 10.85
CA LEU A 249 -25.45 -1.34 9.70
C LEU A 249 -26.11 -1.76 8.39
N VAL A 250 -26.16 -0.84 7.43
CA VAL A 250 -26.40 -1.13 6.01
C VAL A 250 -25.07 -0.89 5.29
N MET A 251 -24.39 -1.99 5.01
CA MET A 251 -23.06 -2.03 4.43
C MET A 251 -23.18 -2.25 2.92
N VAL A 252 -22.44 -1.48 2.13
CA VAL A 252 -22.44 -1.62 0.66
C VAL A 252 -21.01 -1.89 0.22
N GLN A 253 -20.78 -3.08 -0.32
CA GLN A 253 -19.45 -3.57 -0.71
C GLN A 253 -19.47 -4.05 -2.18
N PRO A 254 -18.97 -3.24 -3.13
CA PRO A 254 -18.95 -3.63 -4.54
C PRO A 254 -17.94 -4.74 -4.85
N GLU A 255 -16.87 -4.85 -4.05
CA GLU A 255 -15.81 -5.83 -4.28
C GLU A 255 -16.19 -7.21 -3.71
N ARG A 256 -16.38 -8.19 -4.60
CA ARG A 256 -16.90 -9.52 -4.25
C ARG A 256 -15.97 -10.28 -3.32
N TYR A 257 -14.66 -10.15 -3.53
CA TYR A 257 -13.67 -10.79 -2.66
C TYR A 257 -13.78 -10.27 -1.22
N LEU A 258 -13.89 -8.95 -1.04
CA LEU A 258 -14.03 -8.34 0.28
C LEU A 258 -15.38 -8.62 0.93
N ALA A 259 -16.45 -8.67 0.13
CA ALA A 259 -17.78 -9.08 0.61
C ALA A 259 -17.78 -10.52 1.12
N GLY A 260 -17.20 -11.47 0.37
CA GLY A 260 -17.04 -12.85 0.81
C GLY A 260 -16.24 -12.97 2.11
N HIS A 261 -15.12 -12.25 2.22
CA HIS A 261 -14.32 -12.25 3.45
C HIS A 261 -15.02 -11.62 4.66
N LEU A 262 -15.87 -10.63 4.43
CA LEU A 262 -16.71 -10.06 5.48
C LEU A 262 -17.71 -11.09 5.98
N LEU A 263 -18.34 -11.86 5.10
CA LEU A 263 -19.24 -12.97 5.44
C LEU A 263 -18.50 -14.07 6.22
N ASP A 264 -17.32 -14.49 5.76
CA ASP A 264 -16.48 -15.48 6.45
C ASP A 264 -16.09 -15.01 7.87
N LYS A 265 -15.67 -13.75 8.00
CA LYS A 265 -15.33 -13.19 9.31
C LYS A 265 -16.54 -13.05 10.21
N TRP A 266 -17.70 -12.70 9.65
CA TRP A 266 -18.95 -12.70 10.38
C TRP A 266 -19.25 -14.08 10.95
N ALA A 267 -19.27 -15.12 10.11
CA ALA A 267 -19.54 -16.49 10.51
C ALA A 267 -18.56 -16.95 11.60
N ARG A 268 -17.27 -16.68 11.41
CA ARG A 268 -16.21 -17.10 12.33
C ARG A 268 -16.25 -16.41 13.69
N ILE A 269 -16.53 -15.10 13.74
CA ILE A 269 -16.47 -14.30 14.97
C ILE A 269 -17.80 -14.35 15.73
N SER A 270 -18.93 -14.23 15.02
CA SER A 270 -20.26 -14.23 15.64
C SER A 270 -20.77 -15.65 15.95
N GLY A 271 -20.27 -16.67 15.23
CA GLY A 271 -20.81 -18.02 15.26
C GLY A 271 -22.18 -18.18 14.57
N GLN A 272 -22.64 -17.15 13.83
CA GLN A 272 -23.91 -17.15 13.11
C GLN A 272 -23.67 -17.19 11.59
N GLU A 273 -24.41 -18.04 10.89
CA GLU A 273 -24.30 -18.14 9.44
C GLU A 273 -24.90 -16.91 8.75
N PRO A 274 -24.18 -16.27 7.80
CA PRO A 274 -24.76 -15.23 6.95
C PRO A 274 -25.88 -15.81 6.08
N LEU A 275 -26.99 -15.08 5.94
CA LEU A 275 -28.15 -15.54 5.16
C LEU A 275 -28.29 -14.70 3.89
N LEU A 276 -28.33 -15.35 2.74
CA LEU A 276 -28.69 -14.68 1.49
C LEU A 276 -30.18 -14.34 1.50
N VAL A 277 -30.53 -13.08 1.23
CA VAL A 277 -31.90 -12.63 1.03
C VAL A 277 -32.30 -12.98 -0.40
N GLU A 278 -33.27 -13.85 -0.57
CA GLU A 278 -33.85 -14.15 -1.88
C GLU A 278 -34.74 -12.97 -2.31
N ASP A 279 -34.58 -12.49 -3.55
CA ASP A 279 -35.48 -11.48 -4.11
C ASP A 279 -36.90 -12.08 -4.16
N GLU A 280 -37.86 -11.48 -3.45
CA GLU A 280 -39.28 -11.77 -3.68
C GLU A 280 -39.61 -11.31 -5.11
N SER A 281 -40.03 -12.26 -5.94
CA SER A 281 -40.34 -12.07 -7.37
C SER A 281 -41.58 -11.22 -7.62
#